data_AF-A0A4R2KAP7-F1
#
_entry.id   AF-A0A4R2KAP7-F1
#
_cell.length_a   1.000
_cell.length_b   1.000
_cell.length_c   1.000
_cell.angle_alpha   90.00
_cell.angle_beta   90.00
_cell.angle_gamma   90.00
#
_symmetry.space_group_name_H-M   'P 1'
#
loop_
_entity.id
_entity.type
_entity.pdbx_description
1 polymer ?
#
loop_
_entity_poly.entity_id
_entity_poly.type
_entity_poly.pdbx_seq_one_letter_code
_entity_poly.pdbx_strand_id
1 'polypeptide(L)'
;MPDPGSALFGKVPALGDFVARGLPSGLRAPLDRWLTAHLAQRAQAPETWPDGGLRATLILNGTSLSALILPSADRTGRAFPLACCHLPGLGRAAADAWCDAALPAACGAANGTLAADALIAALAALPAPAPGPAEPGLWARDRPSPADEPTETALARLFGPVSSG
;
A
#
# COMPACT_ATOMS: atom_id res chain seq x y z
N MET A 1 5.17 23.31 -1.04
CA MET A 1 5.03 21.88 -0.73
C MET A 1 4.50 21.20 -1.97
N PRO A 2 4.89 19.95 -2.29
CA PRO A 2 4.17 19.20 -3.31
C PRO A 2 2.69 19.12 -2.92
N ASP A 3 1.79 19.31 -3.88
CA ASP A 3 0.36 19.16 -3.64
C ASP A 3 0.07 17.77 -3.10
N PRO A 4 -0.84 17.64 -2.12
CA PRO A 4 -1.25 16.34 -1.64
C PRO A 4 -1.82 15.54 -2.82
N GLY A 5 -1.31 14.33 -3.01
CA GLY A 5 -1.56 13.54 -4.20
C GLY A 5 -1.72 12.07 -3.86
N SER A 6 -2.64 11.43 -4.58
CA SER A 6 -2.73 9.98 -4.59
C SER A 6 -1.73 9.41 -5.59
N ALA A 7 -1.17 8.25 -5.27
CA ALA A 7 -0.25 7.53 -6.12
C ALA A 7 -0.54 6.04 -6.08
N LEU A 8 -0.06 5.30 -7.08
CA LEU A 8 -0.12 3.84 -7.10
C LEU A 8 1.17 3.25 -7.65
N PHE A 9 1.54 2.08 -7.13
CA PHE A 9 2.62 1.27 -7.66
C PHE A 9 2.39 -0.21 -7.39
N GLY A 10 2.76 -1.06 -8.34
CA GLY A 10 2.68 -2.52 -8.19
C GLY A 10 2.07 -3.18 -9.41
N LYS A 11 1.35 -4.28 -9.20
CA LYS A 11 0.67 -5.01 -10.28
C LYS A 11 -0.84 -4.87 -10.19
N VAL A 12 -1.47 -4.92 -11.35
CA VAL A 12 -2.93 -4.90 -11.55
C VAL A 12 -3.21 -5.94 -12.63
N PRO A 13 -4.14 -6.89 -12.47
CA PRO A 13 -4.40 -7.94 -13.45
C PRO A 13 -4.81 -7.42 -14.83
N ALA A 14 -5.43 -6.23 -14.88
CA ALA A 14 -5.79 -5.55 -16.12
C ALA A 14 -4.56 -5.15 -16.98
N LEU A 15 -3.35 -5.15 -16.40
CA LEU A 15 -2.09 -4.82 -17.05
C LEU A 15 -1.15 -6.04 -17.07
N GLY A 16 -0.29 -6.11 -18.09
CA GLY A 16 0.70 -7.18 -18.24
C GLY A 16 2.02 -6.94 -17.49
N ASP A 17 2.20 -5.74 -16.93
CA ASP A 17 3.44 -5.31 -16.27
C ASP A 17 3.12 -4.34 -15.11
N PHE A 18 4.15 -3.90 -14.40
CA PHE A 18 4.07 -2.91 -13.33
C PHE A 18 3.39 -1.63 -13.78
N VAL A 19 2.57 -1.09 -12.89
CA VAL A 19 1.97 0.22 -13.03
C VAL A 19 2.59 1.19 -12.01
N ALA A 20 2.77 2.45 -12.44
CA ALA A 20 3.12 3.57 -11.60
C ALA A 20 2.32 4.80 -12.04
N ARG A 21 1.60 5.46 -11.12
CA ARG A 21 0.91 6.75 -11.34
C ARG A 21 1.06 7.63 -10.11
N GLY A 22 1.12 8.95 -10.29
CA GLY A 22 1.16 9.93 -9.19
C GLY A 22 2.41 9.90 -8.31
N LEU A 23 3.33 8.95 -8.51
CA LEU A 23 4.57 8.87 -7.74
C LEU A 23 5.57 9.95 -8.18
N PRO A 24 6.13 10.74 -7.25
CA PRO A 24 7.29 11.58 -7.51
C PRO A 24 8.48 10.73 -8.00
N SER A 25 9.30 11.31 -8.89
CA SER A 25 10.42 10.61 -9.55
C SER A 25 11.39 9.92 -8.58
N GLY A 26 11.63 10.52 -7.41
CA GLY A 26 12.52 9.98 -6.38
C GLY A 26 11.93 8.87 -5.51
N LEU A 27 10.63 8.57 -5.63
CA LEU A 27 9.91 7.70 -4.70
C LEU A 27 9.61 6.31 -5.26
N ARG A 28 9.54 6.16 -6.59
CA ARG A 28 9.29 4.85 -7.22
C ARG A 28 10.31 3.80 -6.82
N ALA A 29 11.60 4.09 -7.02
CA ALA A 29 12.68 3.13 -6.74
C ALA A 29 12.75 2.69 -5.26
N PRO A 30 12.69 3.59 -4.25
CA PRO A 30 12.70 3.15 -2.85
C PRO A 30 11.43 2.39 -2.46
N LEU A 31 10.25 2.77 -2.98
CA LEU A 31 9.01 2.03 -2.70
C LEU A 31 9.06 0.62 -3.29
N ASP A 32 9.52 0.48 -4.54
CA ASP A 32 9.72 -0.81 -5.20
C ASP A 32 10.67 -1.71 -4.41
N ARG A 33 11.83 -1.19 -4.01
CA ARG A 33 12.79 -1.94 -3.18
C ARG A 33 12.17 -2.41 -1.86
N TRP A 34 11.39 -1.54 -1.21
CA TRP A 34 10.74 -1.89 0.05
C TRP A 34 9.68 -2.99 -0.14
N LEU A 35 8.81 -2.86 -1.14
CA LEU A 35 7.80 -3.88 -1.46
C LEU A 35 8.45 -5.21 -1.85
N THR A 36 9.52 -5.16 -2.65
CA THR A 36 10.27 -6.35 -3.07
C THR A 36 10.91 -7.06 -1.87
N ALA A 37 11.57 -6.31 -0.98
CA ALA A 37 12.25 -6.88 0.18
C ALA A 37 11.29 -7.50 1.19
N HIS A 38 10.12 -6.88 1.40
CA HIS A 38 9.26 -7.23 2.53
C HIS A 38 7.97 -7.95 2.16
N LEU A 39 7.41 -7.72 0.97
CA LEU A 39 6.05 -8.15 0.63
C LEU A 39 5.94 -9.02 -0.62
N ALA A 40 6.97 -9.08 -1.49
CA ALA A 40 6.90 -9.88 -2.72
C ALA A 40 6.68 -11.38 -2.44
N GLN A 41 7.33 -11.96 -1.42
CA GLN A 41 7.08 -13.35 -1.03
C GLN A 41 5.67 -13.53 -0.47
N ARG A 42 5.21 -12.60 0.37
CA ARG A 42 3.88 -12.66 0.99
C ARG A 42 2.76 -12.52 -0.03
N ALA A 43 2.97 -11.80 -1.13
CA ALA A 43 2.00 -11.69 -2.21
C ALA A 43 1.71 -13.04 -2.91
N GLN A 44 2.58 -14.04 -2.75
CA GLN A 44 2.35 -15.40 -3.28
C GLN A 44 1.33 -16.20 -2.46
N ALA A 45 1.03 -15.77 -1.23
CA ALA A 45 0.07 -16.39 -0.32
C ALA A 45 -1.04 -15.37 0.05
N PRO A 46 -1.88 -14.93 -0.91
CA PRO A 46 -2.90 -13.90 -0.70
C PRO A 46 -3.86 -14.20 0.46
N GLU A 47 -4.11 -15.47 0.75
CA GLU A 47 -4.95 -15.96 1.86
C GLU A 47 -4.40 -15.62 3.25
N THR A 48 -3.12 -15.28 3.36
CA THR A 48 -2.48 -14.88 4.63
C THR A 48 -2.59 -13.37 4.90
N TRP A 49 -3.09 -12.60 3.93
CA TRP A 49 -3.21 -11.15 4.07
C TRP A 49 -4.38 -10.78 4.98
N PRO A 50 -4.28 -9.69 5.74
CA PRO A 50 -5.42 -9.15 6.47
C PRO A 50 -6.55 -8.74 5.51
N ASP A 51 -7.81 -9.01 5.87
CA ASP A 51 -9.00 -8.71 5.05
C ASP A 51 -9.10 -7.24 4.60
N GLY A 52 -8.60 -6.31 5.42
CA GLY A 52 -8.57 -4.87 5.14
C GLY A 52 -7.28 -4.37 4.48
N GLY A 53 -6.42 -5.28 4.03
CA GLY A 53 -5.09 -5.00 3.52
C GLY A 53 -4.06 -4.66 4.61
N LEU A 54 -2.81 -4.62 4.20
CA LEU A 54 -1.72 -4.08 5.00
C LEU A 54 -1.74 -2.56 4.86
N ARG A 55 -1.71 -1.87 6.00
CA ARG A 55 -1.60 -0.41 6.07
C ARG A 55 -0.20 -0.05 6.51
N ALA A 56 0.38 0.97 5.90
CA ALA A 56 1.71 1.42 6.25
C ALA A 56 1.81 2.94 6.19
N THR A 57 2.62 3.52 7.07
CA THR A 57 3.20 4.84 6.85
C THR A 57 4.70 4.66 6.75
N LEU A 58 5.28 5.09 5.63
CA LEU A 58 6.70 4.91 5.31
C LEU A 58 7.36 6.26 5.14
N ILE A 59 8.62 6.37 5.56
CA ILE A 59 9.50 7.50 5.23
C ILE A 59 10.57 6.97 4.27
N LEU A 60 10.48 7.37 3.01
CA LEU A 60 11.37 6.94 1.94
C LEU A 60 12.07 8.15 1.36
N ASN A 61 13.41 8.16 1.41
CA ASN A 61 14.23 9.30 0.95
C ASN A 61 13.76 10.66 1.52
N GLY A 62 13.38 10.70 2.80
CA GLY A 62 12.89 11.91 3.47
C GLY A 62 11.46 12.33 3.11
N THR A 63 10.75 11.57 2.28
CA THR A 63 9.33 11.79 1.95
C THR A 63 8.45 10.79 2.70
N SER A 64 7.46 11.28 3.44
CA SER A 64 6.46 10.43 4.08
C SER A 64 5.34 10.08 3.10
N LEU A 65 4.84 8.85 3.19
CA LEU A 65 3.64 8.39 2.50
C LEU A 65 2.83 7.47 3.42
N SER A 66 1.51 7.47 3.27
CA SER A 66 0.64 6.43 3.84
C SER A 66 0.15 5.53 2.72
N ALA A 67 0.06 4.23 2.96
CA ALA A 67 -0.24 3.25 1.93
C ALA A 67 -1.25 2.21 2.42
N LEU A 68 -2.19 1.88 1.53
CA LEU A 68 -2.95 0.65 1.55
C LEU A 68 -2.31 -0.31 0.56
N ILE A 69 -1.93 -1.50 1.04
CA ILE A 69 -1.23 -2.50 0.25
C ILE A 69 -2.04 -3.79 0.25
N LEU A 70 -2.30 -4.32 -0.94
CA LEU A 70 -3.08 -5.54 -1.16
C LEU A 70 -2.23 -6.58 -1.91
N PRO A 71 -2.49 -7.89 -1.73
CA PRO A 71 -1.92 -8.89 -2.62
C PRO A 71 -2.50 -8.71 -4.02
N SER A 72 -1.66 -8.84 -5.04
CA SER A 72 -2.10 -8.77 -6.43
C SER A 72 -1.16 -9.57 -7.34
N ALA A 73 -1.53 -9.66 -8.60
CA ALA A 73 -0.73 -10.27 -9.66
C ALA A 73 -0.99 -9.54 -10.98
N ASP A 74 -0.08 -9.69 -11.94
CA ASP A 74 -0.37 -9.27 -13.31
C ASP A 74 -1.26 -10.30 -14.02
N ARG A 75 -1.65 -9.99 -15.25
CA ARG A 75 -2.44 -10.87 -16.12
C ARG A 75 -1.85 -12.29 -16.31
N THR A 76 -0.54 -12.48 -16.11
CA THR A 76 0.14 -13.77 -16.26
C THR A 76 0.24 -14.55 -14.95
N GLY A 77 -0.30 -14.01 -13.85
CA GLY A 77 -0.30 -14.66 -12.53
C GLY A 77 0.99 -14.42 -11.72
N ARG A 78 1.91 -13.56 -12.17
CA ARG A 78 3.13 -13.27 -11.40
C ARG A 78 2.79 -12.36 -10.23
N ALA A 79 2.75 -12.90 -9.01
CA ALA A 79 2.39 -12.18 -7.80
C ALA A 79 3.34 -11.01 -7.51
N PHE A 80 2.76 -9.85 -7.19
CA PHE A 80 3.45 -8.69 -6.62
C PHE A 80 2.38 -7.76 -6.01
N PRO A 81 2.62 -7.17 -4.82
CA PRO A 81 1.61 -6.34 -4.16
C PRO A 81 1.21 -5.11 -4.99
N LEU A 82 -0.01 -4.64 -4.77
CA LEU A 82 -0.48 -3.33 -5.22
C LEU A 82 -0.46 -2.36 -4.04
N ALA A 83 0.32 -1.29 -4.13
CA ALA A 83 0.35 -0.20 -3.16
C ALA A 83 -0.40 1.02 -3.69
N CYS A 84 -1.45 1.42 -2.98
CA CYS A 84 -2.14 2.70 -3.15
C CYS A 84 -1.59 3.65 -2.09
N CYS A 85 -1.10 4.82 -2.47
CA CYS A 85 -0.41 5.74 -1.55
C CYS A 85 -1.08 7.11 -1.51
N HIS A 86 -1.10 7.71 -0.33
CA HIS A 86 -1.33 9.13 -0.10
C HIS A 86 -0.02 9.83 0.23
N LEU A 87 0.23 10.95 -0.44
CA LEU A 87 1.37 11.83 -0.23
C LEU A 87 0.85 13.23 0.14
N PRO A 88 1.40 13.90 1.17
CA PRO A 88 2.36 13.36 2.15
C PRO A 88 1.71 12.28 3.02
N GLY A 89 2.53 11.61 3.84
CA GLY A 89 2.03 10.67 4.85
C GLY A 89 1.06 11.32 5.82
N LEU A 90 0.12 10.53 6.32
CA LEU A 90 -0.96 10.93 7.20
C LEU A 90 -0.70 10.48 8.63
N GLY A 91 -1.27 11.19 9.60
CA GLY A 91 -1.37 10.70 10.98
C GLY A 91 -2.25 9.45 11.05
N ARG A 92 -2.03 8.60 12.05
CA ARG A 92 -2.59 7.24 12.10
C ARG A 92 -4.09 7.16 11.85
N ALA A 93 -4.89 7.96 12.55
CA ALA A 93 -6.35 7.94 12.39
C ALA A 93 -6.81 8.38 10.99
N ALA A 94 -6.14 9.37 10.40
CA ALA A 94 -6.42 9.85 9.05
C ALA A 94 -5.98 8.82 7.99
N ALA A 95 -4.84 8.15 8.20
CA ALA A 95 -4.38 7.04 7.38
C ALA A 95 -5.38 5.87 7.41
N ASP A 96 -5.92 5.53 8.58
CA ASP A 96 -6.94 4.48 8.73
C ASP A 96 -8.23 4.82 7.97
N ALA A 97 -8.74 6.04 8.14
CA ALA A 97 -9.93 6.49 7.42
C ALA A 97 -9.72 6.55 5.90
N TRP A 98 -8.55 7.02 5.45
CA TRP A 98 -8.20 7.05 4.04
C TRP A 98 -8.06 5.63 3.46
N CYS A 99 -7.43 4.70 4.18
CA CYS A 99 -7.32 3.30 3.77
C CYS A 99 -8.69 2.63 3.67
N ASP A 100 -9.59 2.87 4.63
CA ASP A 100 -10.97 2.37 4.59
C ASP A 100 -11.72 2.88 3.35
N ALA A 101 -11.56 4.16 3.03
CA ALA A 101 -12.20 4.77 1.85
C ALA A 101 -11.60 4.29 0.52
N ALA A 102 -10.29 4.03 0.48
CA ALA A 102 -9.59 3.53 -0.70
C ALA A 102 -9.83 2.04 -0.98
N LEU A 103 -10.15 1.25 0.04
CA LEU A 103 -10.22 -0.22 -0.02
C LEU A 103 -11.12 -0.76 -1.14
N PRO A 104 -12.36 -0.27 -1.36
CA PRO A 104 -13.21 -0.82 -2.41
C PRO A 104 -12.61 -0.69 -3.83
N ALA A 105 -12.03 0.48 -4.14
CA ALA A 105 -11.39 0.72 -5.43
C ALA A 105 -10.10 -0.09 -5.57
N ALA A 106 -9.29 -0.16 -4.52
CA ALA A 106 -8.06 -0.95 -4.49
C ALA A 106 -8.33 -2.45 -4.69
N CYS A 107 -9.35 -3.01 -4.02
CA CYS A 107 -9.80 -4.39 -4.23
C CYS A 107 -10.29 -4.62 -5.67
N GLY A 108 -11.07 -3.68 -6.22
CA GLY A 108 -11.51 -3.77 -7.61
C GLY A 108 -10.32 -3.84 -8.58
N ALA A 109 -9.30 -3.02 -8.35
CA ALA A 109 -8.09 -3.07 -9.16
C ALA A 109 -7.30 -4.37 -8.96
N ALA A 110 -7.08 -4.79 -7.71
CA ALA A 110 -6.35 -6.01 -7.39
C ALA A 110 -7.00 -7.28 -7.97
N ASN A 111 -8.33 -7.28 -8.12
CA ASN A 111 -9.12 -8.36 -8.73
C ASN A 111 -9.34 -8.19 -10.25
N GLY A 112 -8.81 -7.12 -10.86
CA GLY A 112 -8.92 -6.86 -12.29
C GLY A 112 -10.28 -6.31 -12.76
N THR A 113 -11.18 -5.93 -11.85
CA THR A 113 -12.48 -5.31 -12.18
C THR A 113 -12.41 -3.79 -12.33
N LEU A 114 -11.31 -3.16 -11.91
CA LEU A 114 -11.04 -1.73 -12.09
C LEU A 114 -9.69 -1.51 -12.77
N ALA A 115 -9.65 -0.65 -13.80
CA ALA A 115 -8.41 -0.26 -14.45
C ALA A 115 -7.56 0.67 -13.57
N ALA A 116 -6.23 0.67 -13.76
CA ALA A 116 -5.34 1.49 -12.93
C ALA A 116 -5.59 3.00 -13.04
N ASP A 117 -5.97 3.50 -14.23
CA ASP A 117 -6.29 4.92 -14.40
C ASP A 117 -7.64 5.29 -13.74
N ALA A 118 -8.57 4.34 -13.63
CA ALA A 118 -9.79 4.54 -12.85
C ALA A 118 -9.52 4.47 -11.33
N LEU A 119 -8.60 3.61 -10.90
CA LEU A 119 -8.13 3.55 -9.51
C LEU A 119 -7.52 4.89 -9.07
N ILE A 120 -6.56 5.44 -9.83
CA ILE A 120 -5.92 6.71 -9.44
C ILE A 120 -6.93 7.86 -9.38
N ALA A 121 -7.91 7.90 -10.29
CA ALA A 121 -8.99 8.88 -10.28
C ALA A 121 -9.89 8.71 -9.05
N ALA A 122 -10.24 7.46 -8.68
CA ALA A 122 -11.03 7.18 -7.49
C ALA A 122 -10.30 7.60 -6.21
N LEU A 123 -8.99 7.33 -6.10
CA LEU A 123 -8.18 7.76 -4.96
C LEU A 123 -8.10 9.30 -4.86
N ALA A 124 -7.95 9.98 -6.01
CA ALA A 124 -7.91 11.44 -6.06
C ALA A 124 -9.26 12.11 -5.73
N ALA A 125 -10.38 11.39 -5.87
CA ALA A 125 -11.72 11.86 -5.53
C ALA A 125 -12.09 11.63 -4.05
N LEU A 126 -11.24 10.94 -3.27
CA LEU A 126 -11.48 10.73 -1.85
C LEU A 126 -11.47 12.07 -1.09
N PRO A 127 -12.28 12.19 0.00
CA PRO A 127 -12.23 13.37 0.85
C PRO A 127 -10.81 13.63 1.36
N ALA A 128 -10.42 14.91 1.39
CA ALA A 128 -9.13 15.30 1.91
C ALA A 128 -9.00 14.84 3.38
N PRO A 129 -7.97 14.04 3.72
CA PRO A 129 -7.78 13.57 5.08
C PRO A 129 -7.42 14.73 6.02
N ALA A 130 -7.74 14.58 7.30
CA ALA A 130 -7.36 15.54 8.31
C ALA A 130 -5.82 15.67 8.40
N PRO A 131 -5.27 16.89 8.52
CA PRO A 131 -3.84 17.08 8.64
C PRO A 131 -3.33 16.52 9.98
N GLY A 132 -2.10 16.02 9.99
CA GLY A 132 -1.44 15.52 11.19
C GLY A 132 -0.03 15.02 10.87
N PRO A 133 0.82 14.84 11.89
CA PRO A 133 2.16 14.30 11.69
C PRO A 133 2.07 12.85 11.21
N ALA A 134 2.87 12.49 10.20
CA ALA A 134 2.99 11.12 9.75
C ALA A 134 3.75 10.28 10.79
N GLU A 135 3.15 9.17 11.21
CA GLU A 135 3.74 8.25 12.19
C GLU A 135 4.13 6.95 11.48
N PRO A 136 5.43 6.66 11.30
CA PRO A 136 5.88 5.45 10.62
C PRO A 136 5.40 4.18 11.32
N GLY A 137 5.03 3.17 10.54
CA GLY A 137 4.58 1.90 11.10
C GLY A 137 3.80 1.06 10.09
N LEU A 138 3.51 -0.18 10.49
CA LEU A 138 2.72 -1.12 9.72
C LEU A 138 1.60 -1.69 10.58
N TRP A 139 0.39 -1.79 10.05
CA TRP A 139 -0.75 -2.31 10.79
C TRP A 139 -1.82 -2.89 9.86
N ALA A 140 -2.86 -3.47 10.45
CA ALA A 140 -4.08 -3.85 9.75
C ALA A 140 -5.28 -3.19 10.43
N ARG A 141 -6.42 -3.12 9.72
CA ARG A 141 -7.65 -2.47 10.19
C ARG A 141 -7.99 -2.75 11.66
N ASP A 142 -7.98 -4.02 12.03
CA ASP A 142 -8.39 -4.49 13.37
C ASP A 142 -7.21 -4.91 14.25
N ARG A 143 -5.98 -4.62 13.81
CA ARG A 143 -4.75 -4.97 14.55
C ARG A 143 -3.89 -3.72 14.72
N PRO A 144 -3.99 -3.03 15.87
CA PRO A 144 -3.10 -1.92 16.16
C PRO A 144 -1.64 -2.40 16.20
N SER A 145 -0.74 -1.48 15.88
CA SER A 145 0.71 -1.72 15.97
C SER A 145 1.30 -0.81 17.03
N PRO A 146 2.26 -1.28 17.83
CA PRO A 146 3.09 -0.40 18.65
C PRO A 146 3.74 0.68 17.78
N ALA A 147 3.92 1.87 18.35
CA ALA A 147 4.75 2.89 17.76
C ALA A 147 6.19 2.38 17.62
N ASP A 148 6.88 2.79 16.55
CA ASP A 148 8.29 2.49 16.27
C ASP A 148 8.68 1.00 16.21
N GLU A 149 7.71 0.12 15.99
CA GLU A 149 8.00 -1.31 15.83
C GLU A 149 8.82 -1.56 14.55
N PRO A 150 9.91 -2.36 14.62
CA PRO A 150 10.68 -2.74 13.45
C PRO A 150 9.79 -3.42 12.39
N THR A 151 10.02 -3.09 11.11
CA THR A 151 9.22 -3.60 9.98
C THR A 151 9.09 -5.12 9.99
N GLU A 152 10.18 -5.85 10.21
CA GLU A 152 10.15 -7.32 10.25
C GLU A 152 9.31 -7.87 11.41
N THR A 153 9.38 -7.25 12.59
CA THR A 153 8.57 -7.64 13.75
C THR A 153 7.09 -7.39 13.48
N ALA A 154 6.75 -6.24 12.91
CA ALA A 154 5.37 -5.91 12.55
C ALA A 154 4.83 -6.90 11.50
N LEU A 155 5.61 -7.23 10.47
CA LEU A 155 5.23 -8.17 9.43
C LEU A 155 5.05 -9.60 9.98
N ALA A 156 5.95 -10.06 10.85
CA ALA A 156 5.81 -11.36 11.49
C ALA A 156 4.54 -11.46 12.35
N ARG A 157 4.16 -10.38 13.05
CA ARG A 157 2.88 -10.34 13.79
C ARG A 157 1.67 -10.33 12.85
N LEU A 158 1.72 -9.55 11.77
CA LEU A 158 0.56 -9.34 10.89
C LEU A 158 0.28 -10.53 9.98
N PHE A 159 1.32 -11.19 9.48
CA PHE A 159 1.20 -12.31 8.53
C PHE A 159 1.50 -13.68 9.17
N GLY A 160 2.01 -13.72 10.40
CA GLY A 160 2.58 -14.93 10.99
C GLY A 160 4.03 -15.18 10.52
N PRO A 161 4.64 -16.29 10.98
CA PRO A 161 5.98 -16.67 10.53
C PRO A 161 5.97 -16.94 9.03
N VAL A 162 7.00 -16.48 8.32
CA VAL A 162 7.25 -16.89 6.94
C VAL A 162 7.65 -18.36 7.00
N SER A 163 6.78 -19.27 6.55
CA SER A 163 7.19 -20.67 6.40
C SER A 163 8.33 -20.71 5.38
N SER A 164 9.54 -21.01 5.85
CA SER A 164 10.66 -21.37 4.98
C SER A 164 10.28 -22.68 4.28
N GLY A 165 9.76 -22.57 3.06
CA GLY A 165 9.65 -23.69 2.13
C GLY A 165 11.02 -24.10 1.60
#